data_AF-A0A7I8C3H8-F1
#
_entry.id   AF-A0A7I8C3H8-F1
#
_cell.length_a   1.000
_cell.length_b   1.000
_cell.length_c   1.000
_cell.angle_alpha   90.00
_cell.angle_beta   90.00
_cell.angle_gamma   90.00
#
_symmetry.space_group_name_H-M   'P 1'
#
loop_
_entity.id
_entity.type
_entity.pdbx_description
1 polymer ?
#
loop_
_entity_poly.entity_id
_entity_poly.type
_entity_poly.pdbx_seq_one_letter_code
_entity_poly.pdbx_strand_id
1 'polypeptide(L)'
;MPALLYNVPKKQKRNHLATIEKLLSDADRVVICSGWIKLDGVGLLKDSIAGAVARGVAVTVYSNRPRKDEKKTEVQQAAVDLLVELGVNVIATTKKFLHSKLWYFESKGKYHALIGSANMTEGGLRVNEELSAPIDGEVGDEKHSEIAEYLRHVDGLCGSRAVGPEESTAEAVTL
;
A
#
# COMPACT_ATOMS: atom_id res chain seq x y z
N MET A 1 20.20 -5.69 -0.61
CA MET A 1 19.68 -5.24 -1.92
C MET A 1 20.60 -4.18 -2.52
N PRO A 2 20.48 -3.77 -3.80
CA PRO A 2 21.15 -2.54 -4.25
C PRO A 2 20.74 -1.36 -3.37
N ALA A 3 21.64 -0.39 -3.17
CA ALA A 3 21.39 0.77 -2.31
C ALA A 3 20.20 1.64 -2.76
N LEU A 4 19.80 1.55 -4.03
CA LEU A 4 18.67 2.26 -4.61
C LEU A 4 17.86 1.34 -5.53
N LEU A 5 16.55 1.49 -5.47
CA LEU A 5 15.57 0.84 -6.34
C LEU A 5 14.92 1.90 -7.22
N TYR A 6 14.93 1.66 -8.53
CA TYR A 6 14.26 2.49 -9.51
C TYR A 6 13.76 1.62 -10.65
N ASN A 7 12.75 2.09 -11.37
CA ASN A 7 12.19 1.33 -12.48
C ASN A 7 13.11 1.45 -13.70
N VAL A 8 13.72 0.32 -14.10
CA VAL A 8 14.41 0.24 -15.39
C VAL A 8 13.50 -0.43 -16.44
N PRO A 9 13.79 -0.27 -17.74
CA PRO A 9 13.00 -0.90 -18.80
C PRO A 9 12.80 -2.41 -18.60
N LYS A 10 11.59 -2.89 -18.96
CA LYS A 10 11.03 -4.23 -18.69
C LYS A 10 11.99 -5.42 -18.94
N LYS A 11 12.95 -5.30 -19.85
CA LYS A 11 13.93 -6.34 -20.19
C LYS A 11 14.88 -6.71 -19.04
N GLN A 12 15.08 -5.83 -18.05
CA GLN A 12 16.06 -6.04 -16.99
C GLN A 12 15.46 -6.50 -15.65
N LYS A 13 14.12 -6.62 -15.54
CA LYS A 13 13.38 -7.08 -14.33
C LYS A 13 13.79 -6.40 -13.00
N ARG A 14 14.38 -5.20 -13.05
CA ARG A 14 14.73 -4.39 -11.88
C ARG A 14 13.74 -3.23 -11.76
N ASN A 15 12.62 -3.47 -11.10
CA ASN A 15 11.60 -2.46 -10.86
C ASN A 15 10.90 -2.74 -9.53
N HIS A 16 10.09 -1.79 -9.10
CA HIS A 16 9.36 -1.90 -7.84
C HIS A 16 8.45 -3.13 -7.83
N LEU A 17 7.76 -3.43 -8.93
CA LEU A 17 6.89 -4.60 -9.06
C LEU A 17 7.62 -5.90 -8.69
N ALA A 18 8.71 -6.22 -9.39
CA ALA A 18 9.43 -7.47 -9.17
C ALA A 18 10.03 -7.58 -7.75
N THR A 19 10.48 -6.46 -7.18
CA THR A 19 10.97 -6.43 -5.80
C THR A 19 9.85 -6.65 -4.79
N ILE A 20 8.70 -5.97 -4.97
CA ILE A 20 7.54 -6.08 -4.09
C ILE A 20 6.91 -7.47 -4.16
N GLU A 21 6.78 -8.07 -5.35
CA GLU A 21 6.28 -9.45 -5.52
C GLU A 21 7.13 -10.46 -4.75
N LYS A 22 8.47 -10.32 -4.81
CA LYS A 22 9.38 -11.16 -4.04
C LYS A 22 9.24 -10.93 -2.53
N LEU A 23 9.12 -9.68 -2.08
CA LEU A 23 8.95 -9.40 -0.65
C LEU A 23 7.61 -9.93 -0.13
N LEU A 24 6.54 -9.85 -0.94
CA LEU A 24 5.23 -10.42 -0.62
C LEU A 24 5.25 -11.95 -0.52
N SER A 25 6.10 -12.65 -1.28
CA SER A 25 6.17 -14.12 -1.19
C SER A 25 6.76 -14.63 0.12
N ASP A 26 7.62 -13.83 0.75
CA ASP A 26 8.40 -14.23 1.92
C ASP A 26 7.91 -13.59 3.23
N ALA A 27 7.05 -12.58 3.14
CA ALA A 27 6.57 -11.82 4.30
C ALA A 27 5.64 -12.62 5.21
N ASP A 28 5.77 -12.35 6.51
CA ASP A 28 4.89 -12.78 7.61
C ASP A 28 3.97 -11.62 8.07
N ARG A 29 4.35 -10.37 7.78
CA ARG A 29 3.53 -9.16 7.98
C ARG A 29 3.83 -8.13 6.89
N VAL A 30 2.79 -7.43 6.43
CA VAL A 30 2.90 -6.41 5.37
C VAL A 30 2.14 -5.15 5.74
N VAL A 31 2.79 -4.00 5.61
CA VAL A 31 2.17 -2.68 5.74
C VAL A 31 2.55 -1.82 4.55
N ILE A 32 1.56 -1.22 3.89
CA ILE A 32 1.79 -0.36 2.73
C ILE A 32 1.14 0.98 2.99
N CYS A 33 1.91 2.06 2.93
CA CYS A 33 1.39 3.41 2.86
C CYS A 33 1.47 3.85 1.40
N SER A 34 0.34 4.19 0.79
CA SER A 34 0.33 4.72 -0.56
C SER A 34 -0.75 5.78 -0.71
N GLY A 35 -0.33 7.03 -0.94
CA GLY A 35 -1.27 8.13 -1.14
C GLY A 35 -2.20 7.94 -2.34
N TRP A 36 -1.80 7.14 -3.32
CA TRP A 36 -2.60 6.83 -4.50
C TRP A 36 -2.60 5.33 -4.76
N ILE A 37 -3.80 4.76 -4.83
CA ILE A 37 -4.03 3.37 -5.27
C ILE A 37 -4.88 3.40 -6.54
N LYS A 38 -4.55 2.54 -7.50
CA LYS A 38 -5.33 2.38 -8.73
C LYS A 38 -5.52 0.91 -9.05
N LEU A 39 -6.61 0.61 -9.74
CA LEU A 39 -6.96 -0.76 -10.14
C LEU A 39 -5.84 -1.43 -10.96
N ASP A 40 -5.15 -0.67 -11.82
CA ASP A 40 -4.01 -1.18 -12.59
C ASP A 40 -2.86 -1.70 -11.70
N GLY A 41 -2.50 -0.95 -10.66
CA GLY A 41 -1.43 -1.30 -9.73
C GLY A 41 -1.81 -2.44 -8.81
N VAL A 42 -3.03 -2.43 -8.27
CA VAL A 42 -3.55 -3.54 -7.46
C VAL A 42 -3.63 -4.81 -8.31
N GLY A 43 -4.10 -4.70 -9.56
CA GLY A 43 -4.20 -5.82 -10.48
C GLY A 43 -2.86 -6.49 -10.79
N LEU A 44 -1.77 -5.72 -10.87
CA LEU A 44 -0.42 -6.26 -11.04
C LEU A 44 0.08 -7.06 -9.83
N LEU A 45 -0.36 -6.69 -8.62
CA LEU A 45 0.05 -7.35 -7.38
C LEU A 45 -0.96 -8.39 -6.89
N LYS A 46 -2.09 -8.57 -7.60
CA LYS A 46 -3.23 -9.38 -7.17
C LYS A 46 -2.82 -10.76 -6.68
N ASP A 47 -2.09 -11.50 -7.50
CA ASP A 47 -1.72 -12.89 -7.18
C ASP A 47 -0.73 -12.97 -6.01
N SER A 48 0.21 -12.03 -5.92
CA SER A 48 1.16 -11.97 -4.80
C SER A 48 0.48 -11.59 -3.47
N ILE A 49 -0.46 -10.64 -3.49
CA ILE A 49 -1.27 -10.26 -2.32
C ILE A 49 -2.15 -11.43 -1.90
N ALA A 50 -2.88 -12.04 -2.85
CA ALA A 50 -3.71 -13.22 -2.59
C ALA A 50 -2.90 -14.36 -1.97
N GLY A 51 -1.70 -14.62 -2.52
CA GLY A 51 -0.78 -15.62 -1.98
C GLY A 51 -0.30 -15.31 -0.57
N ALA A 52 -0.06 -14.03 -0.22
CA ALA A 52 0.29 -13.64 1.14
C ALA A 52 -0.88 -13.86 2.10
N VAL A 53 -2.07 -13.36 1.75
CA VAL A 53 -3.28 -13.52 2.58
C VAL A 53 -3.64 -15.00 2.77
N ALA A 54 -3.50 -15.83 1.74
CA ALA A 54 -3.73 -17.28 1.83
C ALA A 54 -2.77 -17.99 2.81
N ARG A 55 -1.58 -17.44 3.05
CA ARG A 55 -0.65 -17.92 4.09
C ARG A 55 -0.98 -17.39 5.49
N GLY A 56 -2.04 -16.61 5.65
CA GLY A 56 -2.44 -15.98 6.92
C GLY A 56 -1.68 -14.68 7.23
N VAL A 57 -0.98 -14.10 6.26
CA VAL A 57 -0.22 -12.86 6.43
C VAL A 57 -1.18 -11.68 6.61
N ALA A 58 -0.97 -10.90 7.66
CA ALA A 58 -1.70 -9.64 7.84
C ALA A 58 -1.16 -8.58 6.86
N VAL A 59 -1.98 -8.24 5.86
CA VAL A 59 -1.69 -7.15 4.90
C VAL A 59 -2.56 -5.95 5.24
N THR A 60 -1.92 -4.82 5.55
CA THR A 60 -2.60 -3.54 5.80
C THR A 60 -2.19 -2.49 4.77
N VAL A 61 -3.16 -1.78 4.19
CA VAL A 61 -2.91 -0.69 3.24
C VAL A 61 -3.50 0.61 3.80
N TYR A 62 -2.65 1.59 4.04
CA TYR A 62 -3.03 2.96 4.35
C TYR A 62 -3.10 3.78 3.04
N SER A 63 -4.23 4.43 2.79
CA SER A 63 -4.41 5.31 1.62
C SER A 63 -5.30 6.52 1.92
N ASN A 64 -5.50 7.39 0.94
CA ASN A 64 -6.47 8.48 1.04
C ASN A 64 -7.88 7.98 0.72
N ARG A 65 -8.92 8.65 1.26
CA ARG A 65 -10.29 8.43 0.78
C ARG A 65 -10.43 8.91 -0.67
N PRO A 66 -11.19 8.19 -1.51
CA PRO A 66 -11.60 8.68 -2.81
C PRO A 66 -12.33 10.02 -2.65
N ARG A 67 -11.94 11.05 -3.41
CA ARG A 67 -12.61 12.36 -3.36
C ARG A 67 -13.78 12.41 -4.33
N LYS A 68 -14.93 12.94 -3.92
CA LYS A 68 -16.17 12.99 -4.73
C LYS A 68 -16.06 13.87 -6.00
N ASP A 69 -15.10 14.77 -6.06
CA ASP A 69 -14.90 15.76 -7.14
C ASP A 69 -13.89 15.32 -8.21
N GLU A 70 -13.11 14.27 -7.96
CA GLU A 70 -12.17 13.75 -8.95
C GLU A 70 -12.90 12.80 -9.92
N LYS A 71 -12.80 13.01 -11.23
CA LYS A 71 -13.28 12.03 -12.26
C LYS A 71 -12.61 10.64 -12.17
N LYS A 72 -11.81 10.38 -11.14
CA LYS A 72 -11.00 9.18 -10.89
C LYS A 72 -11.42 8.44 -9.61
N THR A 73 -12.48 8.88 -8.92
CA THR A 73 -12.99 8.24 -7.69
C THR A 73 -13.35 6.78 -7.91
N GLU A 74 -14.03 6.46 -9.02
CA GLU A 74 -14.46 5.10 -9.33
C GLU A 74 -13.27 4.14 -9.49
N VAL A 75 -12.19 4.59 -10.15
CA VAL A 75 -10.97 3.78 -10.33
C VAL A 75 -10.24 3.56 -9.00
N GLN A 76 -10.28 4.54 -8.09
CA GLN A 76 -9.75 4.38 -6.74
C GLN A 76 -10.62 3.44 -5.90
N GLN A 77 -11.95 3.56 -5.97
CA GLN A 77 -12.87 2.70 -5.24
C GLN A 77 -12.76 1.25 -5.72
N ALA A 78 -12.74 0.98 -7.02
CA ALA A 78 -12.53 -0.37 -7.55
C ALA A 78 -11.19 -0.99 -7.09
N ALA A 79 -10.15 -0.17 -6.91
CA ALA A 79 -8.87 -0.63 -6.36
C ALA A 79 -9.00 -1.03 -4.89
N VAL A 80 -9.72 -0.23 -4.10
CA VAL A 80 -10.05 -0.54 -2.70
C VAL A 80 -10.87 -1.82 -2.61
N ASP A 81 -11.94 -1.92 -3.40
CA ASP A 81 -12.85 -3.06 -3.37
C ASP A 81 -12.10 -4.36 -3.68
N LEU A 82 -11.22 -4.34 -4.68
CA LEU A 82 -10.37 -5.49 -5.00
C LEU A 82 -9.42 -5.84 -3.84
N LEU A 83 -8.80 -4.85 -3.17
CA LEU A 83 -7.97 -5.13 -2.00
C LEU A 83 -8.77 -5.76 -0.86
N VAL A 84 -9.97 -5.26 -0.60
CA VAL A 84 -10.87 -5.81 0.43
C VAL A 84 -11.32 -7.24 0.07
N GLU A 85 -11.67 -7.50 -1.20
CA GLU A 85 -12.00 -8.84 -1.71
C GLU A 85 -10.84 -9.82 -1.49
N LEU A 86 -9.59 -9.34 -1.66
CA LEU A 86 -8.38 -10.13 -1.42
C LEU A 86 -8.08 -10.35 0.07
N GLY A 87 -8.88 -9.80 1.00
CA GLY A 87 -8.68 -9.92 2.45
C GLY A 87 -7.68 -8.92 3.04
N VAL A 88 -7.36 -7.84 2.33
CA VAL A 88 -6.48 -6.77 2.81
C VAL A 88 -7.25 -5.83 3.73
N ASN A 89 -6.63 -5.43 4.85
CA ASN A 89 -7.17 -4.39 5.72
C ASN A 89 -6.84 -3.00 5.14
N VAL A 90 -7.80 -2.39 4.44
CA VAL A 90 -7.64 -1.05 3.86
C VAL A 90 -8.12 0.03 4.84
N ILE A 91 -7.25 0.97 5.18
CA ILE A 91 -7.49 2.04 6.14
C ILE A 91 -7.27 3.40 5.45
N ALA A 92 -8.24 4.30 5.56
CA ALA A 92 -8.08 5.66 5.05
C ALA A 92 -7.58 6.65 6.10
N THR A 93 -6.66 7.52 5.69
CA THR A 93 -6.34 8.74 6.45
C THR A 93 -7.52 9.73 6.36
N THR A 94 -7.90 10.30 7.50
CA THR A 94 -9.03 11.23 7.59
C THR A 94 -8.62 12.61 8.09
N LYS A 95 -7.50 12.69 8.83
CA LYS A 95 -7.01 13.95 9.42
C LYS A 95 -6.08 14.73 8.50
N LYS A 96 -5.33 14.02 7.65
CA LYS A 96 -4.35 14.60 6.71
C LYS A 96 -4.31 13.78 5.42
N PHE A 97 -3.94 14.44 4.33
CA PHE A 97 -3.66 13.78 3.07
C PHE A 97 -2.36 12.99 3.16
N LEU A 98 -2.42 11.69 2.93
CA LEU A 98 -1.27 10.81 2.89
C LEU A 98 -0.51 11.01 1.59
N HIS A 99 0.75 11.43 1.68
CA HIS A 99 1.62 11.58 0.50
C HIS A 99 2.86 10.69 0.53
N SER A 100 3.11 9.99 1.64
CA SER A 100 4.19 9.03 1.74
C SER A 100 3.94 7.81 0.85
N LYS A 101 5.04 7.15 0.50
CA LYS A 101 5.06 5.82 -0.07
C LYS A 101 6.05 4.99 0.73
N LEU A 102 5.51 3.99 1.42
CA LEU A 102 6.26 3.05 2.24
C LEU A 102 5.73 1.66 1.94
N TRP A 103 6.60 0.77 1.53
CA TRP A 103 6.31 -0.65 1.41
C TRP A 103 7.12 -1.38 2.46
N TYR A 104 6.45 -1.90 3.48
CA TYR A 104 7.09 -2.48 4.66
C TYR A 104 6.70 -3.94 4.81
N PHE A 105 7.70 -4.79 5.03
CA PHE A 105 7.57 -6.24 5.10
C PHE A 105 8.39 -6.74 6.30
N GLU A 106 7.83 -7.63 7.11
CA GLU A 106 8.60 -8.41 8.09
C GLU A 106 8.61 -9.87 7.68
N SER A 107 9.73 -10.55 7.91
CA SER A 107 9.89 -11.99 7.72
C SER A 107 10.92 -12.52 8.70
N LYS A 108 10.55 -13.53 9.50
CA LYS A 108 11.48 -14.26 10.40
C LYS A 108 12.38 -13.36 11.27
N GLY A 109 11.81 -12.33 11.88
CA GLY A 109 12.54 -11.39 12.76
C GLY A 109 13.35 -10.32 12.04
N LYS A 110 13.28 -10.25 10.71
CA LYS A 110 13.88 -9.19 9.88
C LYS A 110 12.79 -8.32 9.28
N TYR A 111 13.16 -7.10 8.90
CA TYR A 111 12.29 -6.24 8.10
C TYR A 111 12.97 -5.76 6.83
N HIS A 112 12.13 -5.43 5.86
CA HIS A 112 12.48 -4.81 4.59
C HIS A 112 11.50 -3.66 4.36
N ALA A 113 12.02 -2.45 4.17
CA ALA A 113 11.24 -1.28 3.84
C ALA A 113 11.71 -0.67 2.52
N LEU A 114 10.78 -0.28 1.65
CA LEU A 114 11.06 0.56 0.48
C LEU A 114 10.41 1.92 0.72
N ILE A 115 11.23 2.95 0.88
CA ILE A 115 10.78 4.32 1.14
C ILE A 115 11.13 5.20 -0.06
N GLY A 116 10.15 5.85 -0.67
CA GLY A 116 10.40 6.59 -1.89
C GLY A 116 9.16 7.20 -2.53
N SER A 117 9.14 7.13 -3.86
CA SER A 117 8.15 7.80 -4.73
C SER A 117 7.04 6.86 -5.24
N ALA A 118 7.27 5.55 -5.23
CA ALA A 118 6.41 4.57 -5.89
C ALA A 118 5.07 4.33 -5.19
N ASN A 119 3.99 4.87 -5.77
CA ASN A 119 2.61 4.54 -5.38
C ASN A 119 2.18 3.16 -5.91
N MET A 120 1.08 2.61 -5.37
CA MET A 120 0.45 1.36 -5.85
C MET A 120 -0.38 1.62 -7.13
N THR A 121 0.34 1.88 -8.21
CA THR A 121 -0.18 2.15 -9.55
C THR A 121 0.73 1.47 -10.56
N GLU A 122 0.26 1.14 -11.76
CA GLU A 122 1.14 0.59 -12.81
C GLU A 122 2.35 1.52 -13.07
N GLY A 123 2.08 2.84 -13.08
CA GLY A 123 3.08 3.91 -13.13
C GLY A 123 4.21 3.68 -12.11
N GLY A 124 3.86 3.74 -10.83
CA GLY A 124 4.82 3.62 -9.73
C GLY A 124 5.54 2.28 -9.67
N LEU A 125 4.85 1.20 -10.04
CA LEU A 125 5.40 -0.15 -9.91
C LEU A 125 6.39 -0.52 -11.02
N ARG A 126 6.22 -0.01 -12.25
CA ARG A 126 7.09 -0.45 -13.36
C ARG A 126 7.28 0.49 -14.55
N VAL A 127 6.53 1.59 -14.64
CA VAL A 127 6.53 2.45 -15.86
C VAL A 127 7.25 3.77 -15.65
N ASN A 128 6.92 4.49 -14.58
CA ASN A 128 7.45 5.82 -14.31
C ASN A 128 8.91 5.74 -13.85
N GLU A 129 9.63 6.85 -14.04
CA GLU A 129 10.85 7.12 -13.28
C GLU A 129 10.44 7.28 -11.80
N GLU A 130 10.97 6.40 -10.97
CA GLU A 130 10.64 6.27 -9.55
C GLU A 130 11.92 5.89 -8.84
N LEU A 131 12.10 6.39 -7.63
CA LEU A 131 13.22 6.09 -6.77
C LEU A 131 12.73 5.73 -5.37
N SER A 132 13.23 4.62 -4.84
CA SER A 132 13.08 4.23 -3.45
C SER A 132 14.42 3.80 -2.87
N ALA A 133 14.63 4.12 -1.59
CA ALA A 133 15.72 3.60 -0.78
C ALA A 133 15.24 2.32 -0.08
N PRO A 134 15.87 1.16 -0.34
CA PRO A 134 15.67 -0.03 0.47
C PRO A 134 16.34 0.15 1.83
N ILE A 135 15.62 -0.19 2.89
CA ILE A 135 16.12 -0.24 4.26
C ILE A 135 15.86 -1.64 4.78
N ASP A 136 16.94 -2.32 5.12
CA ASP A 136 16.94 -3.70 5.61
C ASP A 136 17.50 -3.70 7.03
N GLY A 137 16.95 -4.54 7.91
CA GLY A 137 17.45 -4.65 9.28
C GLY A 137 16.77 -5.75 10.10
N GLU A 138 17.04 -5.73 11.39
CA GLU A 138 16.42 -6.64 12.36
C GLU A 138 15.26 -5.94 13.05
N VAL A 139 14.17 -6.68 13.28
CA VAL A 139 13.04 -6.15 14.05
C VAL A 139 13.53 -5.79 15.44
N GLY A 140 13.39 -4.51 15.81
CA GLY A 140 13.87 -3.96 17.07
C GLY A 140 15.13 -3.10 16.98
N ASP A 141 15.77 -3.01 15.81
CA ASP A 141 16.87 -2.07 15.61
C ASP A 141 16.39 -0.59 15.61
N GLU A 142 17.35 0.34 15.58
CA GLU A 142 17.07 1.78 15.66
C GLU A 142 16.18 2.25 14.50
N LYS A 143 16.52 1.87 13.27
CA LYS A 143 15.77 2.25 12.05
C LYS A 143 14.38 1.61 12.02
N HIS A 144 14.26 0.36 12.49
CA HIS A 144 12.98 -0.30 12.67
C HIS A 144 12.10 0.51 13.63
N SER A 145 12.66 1.01 14.73
CA SER A 145 11.92 1.79 15.73
C SER A 145 11.37 3.09 15.15
N GLU A 146 12.17 3.79 14.31
CA GLU A 146 11.72 4.98 13.58
C GLU A 146 10.60 4.68 12.58
N ILE A 147 10.73 3.60 11.80
CA ILE A 147 9.69 3.19 10.85
C ILE A 147 8.41 2.80 11.60
N ALA A 148 8.52 2.08 12.71
CA ALA A 148 7.40 1.70 13.54
C ALA A 148 6.71 2.93 14.17
N GLU A 149 7.48 3.94 14.58
CA GLU A 149 6.94 5.23 15.04
C GLU A 149 6.19 5.96 13.94
N TYR A 150 6.75 6.00 12.73
CA TYR A 150 6.08 6.58 11.58
C TYR A 150 4.77 5.84 11.24
N LEU A 151 4.75 4.52 11.28
CA LEU A 151 3.54 3.74 11.06
C LEU A 151 2.48 4.00 12.14
N ARG A 152 2.87 4.14 13.42
CA ARG A 152 1.96 4.57 14.50
C ARG A 152 1.43 5.99 14.26
N HIS A 153 2.26 6.90 13.77
CA HIS A 153 1.84 8.24 13.40
C HIS A 153 0.78 8.20 12.30
N VAL A 154 1.00 7.45 11.22
CA VAL A 154 0.03 7.28 10.12
C VAL A 154 -1.27 6.65 10.61
N ASP A 155 -1.20 5.63 11.46
CA ASP A 155 -2.38 5.03 12.08
C ASP A 155 -3.19 6.05 12.89
N GLY A 156 -2.51 6.91 13.65
CA GLY A 156 -3.13 8.03 14.38
C GLY A 156 -3.79 9.10 13.49
N LEU A 157 -3.45 9.16 12.20
CA LEU A 157 -4.12 10.03 11.20
C LEU A 157 -5.41 9.42 10.63
N CYS A 158 -5.68 8.15 10.93
CA CYS A 158 -6.81 7.40 10.39
C CYS A 158 -8.06 7.50 11.28
N GLY A 159 -9.22 7.29 10.66
CA GLY A 159 -10.51 7.10 11.36
C GLY A 159 -10.87 5.62 11.48
N SER A 160 -11.86 5.29 12.32
CA SER A 160 -12.34 3.92 12.50
C SER A 160 -13.02 3.36 11.23
N ARG A 161 -12.23 2.54 10.50
CA ARG A 161 -12.53 1.47 9.53
C ARG A 161 -13.33 1.75 8.23
N ALA A 162 -12.78 1.14 7.17
CA ALA A 162 -13.26 0.89 5.81
C ALA A 162 -13.54 2.12 4.93
N VAL A 163 -12.84 2.17 3.79
CA VAL A 163 -13.25 2.97 2.63
C VAL A 163 -14.35 2.19 1.92
N GLY A 164 -15.56 2.19 2.49
CA GLY A 164 -16.78 1.86 1.77
C GLY A 164 -17.49 3.14 1.33
N PRO A 165 -18.44 3.06 0.39
CA PRO A 165 -19.29 4.21 0.08
C PRO A 165 -19.95 4.70 1.37
N GLU A 166 -19.93 6.01 1.61
CA GLU A 166 -20.83 6.62 2.59
C GLU A 166 -22.25 6.18 2.21
N GLU A 167 -22.98 5.54 3.13
CA GLU A 167 -24.42 5.36 2.95
C GLU A 167 -25.02 6.71 2.60
N SER A 168 -25.68 6.79 1.44
CA SER A 168 -26.48 7.95 1.11
C SER A 168 -27.52 8.09 2.21
N THR A 169 -27.45 9.17 2.99
CA THR A 169 -28.61 9.66 3.72
C THR A 169 -29.60 10.17 2.68
N ALA A 170 -30.30 9.24 2.04
CA ALA A 170 -31.46 9.52 1.23
C ALA A 170 -32.59 9.90 2.19
N GLU A 171 -33.02 11.14 2.00
CA GLU A 171 -34.14 11.84 2.61
C GLU A 171 -35.26 10.94 3.16
N ALA A 172 -35.60 11.17 4.43
CA ALA A 172 -36.91 10.82 4.96
C ALA A 172 -37.97 11.63 4.20
N VAL A 173 -38.55 11.02 3.17
CA VAL A 173 -39.82 11.46 2.61
C VAL A 173 -40.90 11.07 3.61
N THR A 174 -41.32 12.04 4.41
CA THR A 174 -42.52 11.96 5.23
C THR A 174 -43.73 11.86 4.31
N LEU A 175 -44.48 10.76 4.42
CA LEU A 175 -45.85 10.63 3.92
C LEU A 175 -46.83 11.37 4.85
#